data_AF-A0A974XD51-F1
#
_entry.id   AF-A0A974XD51-F1
#
_cell.length_a   1.000
_cell.length_b   1.000
_cell.length_c   1.000
_cell.angle_alpha   90.00
_cell.angle_beta   90.00
_cell.angle_gamma   90.00
#
_symmetry.space_group_name_H-M   'P 1'
#
loop_
_entity.id
_entity.type
_entity.pdbx_description
1 polymer ?
#
loop_
_entity_poly.entity_id
_entity_poly.type
_entity_poly.pdbx_seq_one_letter_code
_entity_poly.pdbx_strand_id
1 'polypeptide(L)'
;MDEEKITQVFSKRLGRIYVLAAIFILVIVPITLFLTCFKLFHFVKILMIIVYPIIMICIIYNFRCPKCGLPPGSFVHLNKTCDKCGAKLIK
;
A
#
# COMPACT_ATOMS: atom_id res chain seq x y z
N MET A 1 -0.36 -22.70 -9.59
CA MET A 1 -1.35 -21.59 -9.60
C MET A 1 -1.32 -21.00 -10.99
N ASP A 2 -2.44 -21.02 -11.71
CA ASP A 2 -2.52 -20.56 -13.11
C ASP A 2 -2.20 -19.06 -13.19
N GLU A 3 -1.39 -18.63 -14.17
CA GLU A 3 -0.88 -17.24 -14.26
C GLU A 3 -2.00 -16.18 -14.28
N GLU A 4 -3.15 -16.51 -14.86
CA GLU A 4 -4.33 -15.64 -14.86
C GLU A 4 -4.86 -15.37 -13.45
N LYS A 5 -4.88 -16.41 -12.59
CA LYS A 5 -5.29 -16.27 -11.18
C LYS A 5 -4.28 -15.43 -10.40
N ILE A 6 -2.97 -15.57 -10.68
CA ILE A 6 -1.91 -14.74 -10.06
C ILE A 6 -2.15 -13.25 -10.37
N THR A 7 -2.42 -12.95 -11.64
CA THR A 7 -2.65 -11.60 -12.14
C THR A 7 -3.92 -10.99 -11.53
N GLN A 8 -5.01 -11.74 -11.45
CA GLN A 8 -6.27 -11.28 -10.84
C GLN A 8 -6.14 -11.01 -9.33
N VAL A 9 -5.43 -11.87 -8.59
CA VAL A 9 -5.22 -11.65 -7.15
C VAL A 9 -4.37 -10.42 -6.93
N PHE A 10 -3.31 -10.24 -7.72
CA PHE A 10 -2.42 -9.08 -7.59
C PHE A 10 -3.13 -7.78 -7.97
N SER A 11 -3.92 -7.75 -9.04
CA SER A 11 -4.70 -6.56 -9.44
C SER A 11 -5.72 -6.16 -8.38
N LYS A 12 -6.41 -7.12 -7.76
CA LYS A 12 -7.34 -6.86 -6.65
C LYS A 12 -6.62 -6.28 -5.42
N ARG A 13 -5.41 -6.77 -5.12
CA ARG A 13 -4.57 -6.23 -4.03
C ARG A 13 -4.09 -4.82 -4.33
N LEU A 14 -3.66 -4.54 -5.57
CA LEU A 14 -3.31 -3.20 -6.02
C LEU A 14 -4.49 -2.24 -5.90
N GLY A 15 -5.69 -2.66 -6.33
CA GLY A 15 -6.91 -1.87 -6.15
C GLY A 15 -7.14 -1.49 -4.67
N ARG A 16 -6.95 -2.43 -3.74
CA ARG A 16 -7.04 -2.13 -2.30
C ARG A 16 -5.99 -1.12 -1.83
N ILE A 17 -4.76 -1.20 -2.35
CA ILE A 17 -3.70 -0.23 -2.04
C ILE A 17 -4.11 1.17 -2.52
N TYR A 18 -4.65 1.29 -3.73
CA TYR A 18 -5.14 2.58 -4.24
C TYR A 18 -6.28 3.15 -3.39
N VAL A 19 -7.23 2.31 -2.97
CA VAL A 19 -8.32 2.72 -2.07
C VAL A 19 -7.78 3.19 -0.72
N LEU A 20 -6.84 2.44 -0.13
CA LEU A 20 -6.16 2.82 1.12
C LEU A 20 -5.42 4.16 0.98
N ALA A 21 -4.70 4.35 -0.13
CA ALA A 21 -3.99 5.60 -0.42
C ALA A 21 -4.97 6.78 -0.59
N ALA A 22 -6.10 6.56 -1.27
CA ALA A 22 -7.13 7.58 -1.42
C ALA A 22 -7.75 7.98 -0.08
N ILE A 23 -8.09 7.00 0.78
CA ILE A 23 -8.58 7.27 2.15
C ILE A 23 -7.54 8.05 2.95
N PHE A 24 -6.26 7.67 2.84
CA PHE A 24 -5.18 8.36 3.52
C PHE A 24 -5.09 9.85 3.13
N ILE A 25 -5.12 10.14 1.83
CA ILE A 25 -5.02 11.51 1.32
C ILE A 25 -6.29 12.32 1.61
N LEU A 26 -7.47 11.70 1.55
CA LEU A 26 -8.75 12.42 1.72
C LEU A 26 -9.17 12.61 3.18
N VAL A 27 -8.73 11.74 4.09
CA VAL A 27 -9.16 11.76 5.49
C VAL A 27 -8.01 12.12 6.41
N ILE A 28 -6.90 11.38 6.31
CA ILE A 28 -5.81 11.53 7.28
C ILE A 28 -5.05 12.84 7.06
N VAL A 29 -4.75 13.20 5.82
CA VAL A 29 -4.03 14.45 5.52
C VAL A 29 -4.82 15.69 5.99
N PRO A 30 -6.13 15.85 5.68
CA PRO A 30 -6.90 16.99 6.18
C PRO A 30 -7.02 17.03 7.70
N ILE A 31 -7.22 15.89 8.36
CA ILE A 31 -7.24 15.82 9.83
C ILE A 31 -5.89 16.27 10.40
N THR A 32 -4.78 15.82 9.82
CA THR A 32 -3.44 16.17 10.29
C THR A 32 -3.16 17.67 10.09
N LEU A 33 -3.58 18.23 8.94
CA LEU A 33 -3.50 19.67 8.67
C LEU A 33 -4.32 20.47 9.68
N PHE A 34 -5.57 20.06 9.92
CA PHE A 34 -6.46 20.69 10.91
C PHE A 34 -5.82 20.68 12.30
N LEU A 35 -5.39 19.51 12.79
CA LEU A 35 -4.75 19.39 14.11
C LEU A 35 -3.48 20.24 14.24
N THR A 36 -2.71 20.38 13.16
CA THR A 36 -1.51 21.23 13.12
C THR A 36 -1.89 22.72 13.21
N CYS A 37 -2.91 23.16 12.47
CA CYS A 37 -3.41 24.55 12.53
C CYS A 37 -3.89 24.94 13.94
N PHE A 38 -4.50 24.01 14.67
CA PHE A 38 -4.95 24.21 16.05
C PHE A 38 -3.87 23.92 17.11
N LYS A 39 -2.60 23.73 16.72
CA LYS A 39 -1.45 23.42 17.61
C LYS A 39 -1.66 22.19 18.49
N LEU A 40 -2.45 21.21 18.05
CA LEU A 40 -2.73 19.96 18.75
C LEU A 40 -1.66 18.89 18.45
N PHE A 41 -0.39 19.24 18.71
CA PHE A 41 0.77 18.43 18.33
C PHE A 41 0.79 17.02 18.95
N HIS A 42 0.19 16.83 20.12
CA HIS A 42 0.08 15.51 20.74
C HIS A 42 -0.72 14.53 19.87
N PHE A 43 -1.83 14.97 19.29
CA PHE A 43 -2.67 14.16 18.41
C PHE A 43 -2.01 13.93 17.04
N VAL A 44 -1.33 14.93 16.50
CA VAL A 44 -0.51 14.79 15.28
C VAL A 44 0.57 13.72 15.48
N LYS A 45 1.23 13.72 16.64
CA LYS A 45 2.27 12.74 16.98
C LYS A 45 1.69 11.32 17.04
N ILE A 46 0.51 11.13 17.62
CA ILE A 46 -0.18 9.83 17.63
C ILE A 46 -0.50 9.35 16.22
N LEU A 47 -1.03 10.22 15.37
CA LEU A 47 -1.32 9.90 13.96
C LEU A 47 -0.08 9.47 13.19
N MET A 48 1.04 10.17 13.37
CA MET A 48 2.31 9.87 12.70
C MET A 48 2.96 8.59 13.22
N ILE A 49 2.91 8.32 14.53
CA ILE A 49 3.57 7.16 15.16
C ILE A 49 2.75 5.88 15.03
N ILE A 50 1.42 5.96 15.02
CA ILE A 50 0.56 4.78 15.03
C ILE A 50 -0.06 4.56 13.65
N VAL A 51 -0.79 5.56 13.15
CA VAL A 51 -1.66 5.38 11.98
C VAL A 51 -0.84 5.26 10.70
N TYR A 52 0.20 6.10 10.54
CA TYR A 52 1.08 6.06 9.38
C TYR A 52 1.79 4.70 9.19
N PRO A 53 2.47 4.13 10.22
CA PRO A 53 3.12 2.83 10.06
C PRO A 53 2.13 1.68 9.86
N ILE A 54 0.94 1.70 10.47
CA ILE A 54 -0.08 0.66 10.21
C ILE A 54 -0.46 0.64 8.72
N ILE A 55 -0.71 1.81 8.13
CA ILE A 55 -1.07 1.91 6.72
C ILE A 55 0.08 1.46 5.83
N MET A 56 1.31 1.86 6.14
CA MET A 56 2.50 1.40 5.43
C MET A 56 2.66 -0.13 5.47
N ILE A 57 2.45 -0.75 6.64
CA ILE A 57 2.49 -2.21 6.78
C ILE A 57 1.41 -2.87 5.93
N CYS A 58 0.18 -2.34 5.94
CA CYS A 58 -0.91 -2.85 5.10
C CYS A 58 -0.57 -2.77 3.60
N ILE A 59 0.02 -1.66 3.15
CA ILE A 59 0.45 -1.48 1.76
C ILE A 59 1.52 -2.51 1.40
N ILE A 60 2.58 -2.62 2.21
CA ILE A 60 3.68 -3.57 1.99
C ILE A 60 3.16 -5.01 1.96
N TYR A 61 2.26 -5.38 2.85
CA TYR A 61 1.69 -6.73 2.90
C TYR A 61 0.89 -7.05 1.62
N ASN A 62 0.08 -6.10 1.15
CA ASN A 62 -0.71 -6.28 -0.07
C ASN A 62 0.14 -6.22 -1.35
N PHE A 63 1.29 -5.56 -1.31
CA PHE A 63 2.20 -5.43 -2.46
C PHE A 63 3.02 -6.70 -2.73
N ARG A 64 3.00 -7.70 -1.84
CA ARG A 64 3.73 -8.96 -2.02
C ARG A 64 3.19 -9.78 -3.20
N CYS A 65 4.10 -10.37 -3.95
CA CYS A 65 3.79 -11.31 -5.01
C CYS A 65 2.97 -12.49 -4.45
N PRO A 66 1.81 -12.84 -5.02
CA PRO A 66 0.98 -13.92 -4.51
C PRO A 66 1.54 -15.32 -4.79
N LYS A 67 2.56 -15.46 -5.65
CA LYS A 67 3.25 -16.73 -5.93
C LYS A 67 4.37 -17.02 -4.92
N CYS A 68 5.29 -16.08 -4.72
CA CYS A 68 6.47 -16.28 -3.87
C CYS A 68 6.40 -15.58 -2.50
N GLY A 69 5.39 -14.75 -2.25
CA GLY A 69 5.23 -13.99 -1.00
C GLY A 69 6.23 -12.85 -0.80
N LEU A 70 7.18 -12.67 -1.72
CA LEU A 70 8.21 -11.63 -1.68
C LEU A 70 7.74 -10.35 -2.38
N PRO A 71 8.38 -9.19 -2.10
CA PRO A 71 8.16 -7.97 -2.87
C PRO A 71 8.49 -8.24 -4.34
N PRO A 72 7.60 -7.86 -5.27
CA PRO A 72 7.72 -8.20 -6.68
C PRO A 72 8.86 -7.47 -7.40
N GLY A 73 9.38 -6.40 -6.81
CA GLY A 73 10.43 -5.55 -7.35
C GLY A 73 10.49 -4.23 -6.58
N SER A 74 11.00 -3.17 -7.20
CA SER A 74 10.98 -1.82 -6.62
C SER A 74 9.55 -1.34 -6.37
N PHE A 75 9.29 -0.75 -5.19
CA PHE A 75 7.98 -0.15 -4.87
C PHE A 75 7.61 1.01 -5.79
N VAL A 76 8.61 1.63 -6.45
CA VAL A 76 8.43 2.83 -7.29
C VAL A 76 7.90 2.47 -8.68
N HIS A 77 8.20 1.27 -9.19
CA HIS A 77 7.75 0.83 -10.49
C HIS A 77 6.94 -0.45 -10.34
N LEU A 78 5.66 -0.38 -10.72
CA LEU A 78 4.82 -1.56 -10.87
C LEU A 78 5.39 -2.44 -11.99
N ASN A 79 6.27 -3.37 -11.62
CA ASN A 79 6.81 -4.34 -12.56
C ASN A 79 5.71 -5.28 -13.03
N LYS A 80 5.62 -5.48 -14.35
CA LYS A 80 4.67 -6.43 -14.96
C LYS A 80 4.96 -7.87 -14.57
N THR A 81 6.19 -8.16 -14.20
CA THR A 81 6.70 -9.48 -13.79
C THR A 81 7.38 -9.39 -12.43
N CYS A 82 7.32 -10.46 -11.66
CA CYS A 82 8.02 -10.55 -10.38
C CYS A 82 9.51 -10.85 -10.60
N ASP A 83 10.41 -9.98 -10.12
CA ASP A 83 11.86 -10.14 -10.25
C ASP A 83 12.40 -11.38 -9.52
N LYS A 84 11.66 -11.90 -8.53
CA LYS A 84 12.06 -13.04 -7.70
C LYS A 84 11.64 -14.40 -8.25
N CYS A 85 10.47 -14.48 -8.89
CA CYS A 85 9.91 -15.78 -9.33
C CYS A 85 9.44 -15.79 -10.80
N GLY A 86 9.68 -14.71 -11.54
CA GLY A 86 9.32 -14.54 -12.95
C GLY A 86 7.82 -14.47 -13.23
N ALA A 87 6.96 -14.54 -12.20
CA ALA A 87 5.51 -14.59 -12.40
C ALA A 87 4.98 -13.30 -13.03
N LYS A 88 4.09 -13.42 -14.02
CA LYS A 88 3.35 -12.28 -14.55
C LYS A 88 2.34 -11.79 -13.52
N LEU A 89 2.41 -10.50 -13.19
CA LEU A 89 1.62 -9.85 -12.14
C LEU A 89 0.58 -8.89 -12.70
N ILE A 90 0.88 -8.29 -13.84
CA ILE A 90 0.04 -7.31 -14.53
C ILE A 90 -0.01 -7.71 -15.99
N LYS A 91 -1.19 -7.59 -16.59
CA LYS A 91 -1.45 -8.03 -17.97
C LYS A 91 -0.62 -7.26 -18.98
#